data_AF-A0A9E0Q9S5-F1
#
_entry.id   AF-A0A9E0Q9S5-F1
#
_cell.length_a   1.000
_cell.length_b   1.000
_cell.length_c   1.000
_cell.angle_alpha   90.00
_cell.angle_beta   90.00
_cell.angle_gamma   90.00
#
_symmetry.space_group_name_H-M   'P 1'
#
loop_
_entity.id
_entity.type
_entity.pdbx_description
1 polymer ?
#
loop_
_entity_poly.entity_id
_entity_poly.type
_entity_poly.pdbx_seq_one_letter_code
_entity_poly.pdbx_strand_id
1 'polypeptide(L)'
;MEGVLAILMPFLTAIIILAIVYTTKIMRDRSRNRLIEKAIEHGKELSPELFRGIEKEKQPKDPLTSSLVTIGAGIAIFIALFLFFDNQLKFAAFGLIPLFVGLGQLTAYLINKKNGK
;
A
#
# COMPACT_ATOMS: atom_id res chain seq x y z
N MET A 1 -7.92 11.79 30.89
CA MET A 1 -6.76 11.22 30.16
C MET A 1 -7.17 10.29 29.02
N GLU A 2 -8.33 9.63 29.08
CA GLU A 2 -8.77 8.66 28.06
C GLU A 2 -9.01 9.27 26.66
N GLY A 3 -9.57 10.49 26.58
CA GLY A 3 -9.81 11.14 25.27
C GLY A 3 -8.54 11.50 24.49
N VAL A 4 -7.43 11.78 25.20
CA VAL A 4 -6.13 12.07 24.56
C VAL A 4 -5.54 10.79 23.94
N LEU A 5 -5.69 9.66 24.62
CA LEU A 5 -5.25 8.35 24.11
C LEU A 5 -6.05 7.93 22.88
N ALA A 6 -7.37 8.16 22.88
CA ALA A 6 -8.23 7.84 21.73
C ALA A 6 -7.82 8.60 20.46
N ILE A 7 -7.42 9.87 20.60
CA ILE A 7 -6.95 10.68 19.47
C ILE A 7 -5.55 10.23 19.02
N LEU A 8 -4.65 9.88 19.95
CA LEU A 8 -3.27 9.53 19.63
C LEU A 8 -3.11 8.11 19.04
N MET A 9 -3.97 7.17 19.41
CA MET A 9 -3.89 5.77 18.97
C MET A 9 -3.83 5.57 17.44
N PRO A 10 -4.66 6.22 16.59
CA PRO A 10 -4.55 6.03 15.14
C PRO A 10 -3.22 6.55 14.58
N PHE A 11 -2.69 7.66 15.10
CA PHE A 11 -1.38 8.18 14.68
C PHE A 11 -0.24 7.24 15.09
N LEU A 12 -0.28 6.74 16.33
CA LEU A 12 0.70 5.76 16.81
C LEU A 12 0.68 4.49 15.96
N THR A 13 -0.51 4.01 15.61
CA THR A 13 -0.69 2.83 14.77
C THR A 13 -0.11 3.05 13.36
N ALA A 14 -0.34 4.21 12.75
CA ALA A 14 0.24 4.55 11.44
C ALA A 14 1.77 4.59 11.49
N ILE A 15 2.35 5.18 12.55
CA ILE A 15 3.80 5.23 12.76
C ILE A 15 4.37 3.81 12.89
N ILE A 16 3.73 2.94 13.68
CA ILE A 16 4.15 1.55 13.84
C ILE A 16 4.09 0.78 12.52
N ILE A 17 3.03 0.94 11.73
CA ILE A 17 2.91 0.30 10.41
C ILE A 17 4.05 0.77 9.49
N LEU A 18 4.32 2.07 9.43
CA LEU A 18 5.45 2.60 8.64
C LEU A 18 6.79 2.03 9.13
N ALA A 19 7.00 1.99 10.45
CA ALA A 19 8.22 1.45 11.05
C ALA A 19 8.42 -0.03 10.68
N ILE A 20 7.37 -0.84 10.71
CA ILE A 20 7.41 -2.26 10.31
C ILE A 20 7.76 -2.38 8.81
N VAL A 21 7.06 -1.65 7.95
CA VAL A 21 7.30 -1.69 6.49
C VAL A 21 8.73 -1.25 6.15
N TYR A 22 9.23 -0.20 6.80
CA TYR A 22 10.57 0.31 6.56
C TYR A 22 11.66 -0.62 7.12
N THR A 23 11.46 -1.15 8.33
CA THR A 23 12.40 -2.09 8.95
C THR A 23 12.52 -3.37 8.15
N THR A 24 11.39 -3.95 7.71
CA THR A 24 11.40 -5.16 6.86
C THR A 24 12.11 -4.92 5.53
N LYS A 25 11.94 -3.73 4.92
CA LYS A 25 12.68 -3.32 3.72
C LYS A 25 14.18 -3.23 3.99
N ILE A 26 14.59 -2.52 5.05
CA ILE A 26 16.01 -2.40 5.42
C ILE A 26 16.64 -3.76 5.71
N MET A 27 15.95 -4.63 6.46
CA MET A 27 16.45 -5.96 6.78
C MET A 27 16.66 -6.80 5.52
N ARG A 28 15.72 -6.72 4.56
CA ARG A 28 15.83 -7.40 3.27
C ARG A 28 17.03 -6.89 2.46
N ASP A 29 17.23 -5.58 2.42
CA ASP A 29 18.35 -4.97 1.69
C ASP A 29 19.71 -5.31 2.33
N ARG A 30 19.80 -5.27 3.67
CA ARG A 30 21.01 -5.69 4.41
C ARG A 30 21.33 -7.17 4.20
N SER A 31 20.32 -8.03 4.23
CA SER A 31 20.50 -9.47 3.99
C SER A 31 21.07 -9.73 2.59
N ARG A 32 20.52 -9.06 1.57
CA ARG A 32 21.03 -9.16 0.20
C ARG A 32 22.46 -8.64 0.05
N ASN A 33 22.78 -7.49 0.65
CA ASN A 33 24.13 -6.92 0.55
C ASN A 33 25.17 -7.84 1.18
N ARG A 34 24.85 -8.50 2.31
CA ARG A 34 25.73 -9.50 2.93
C ARG A 34 25.94 -10.73 2.06
N LEU A 35 24.92 -11.17 1.32
CA LEU A 35 25.04 -12.28 0.37
C LEU A 35 25.95 -11.91 -0.81
N ILE A 36 25.86 -10.67 -1.30
CA ILE A 36 26.75 -10.14 -2.34
C ILE A 36 28.19 -10.08 -1.83
N GLU A 37 28.40 -9.50 -0.65
CA GLU A 37 29.72 -9.39 0.01
C GLU A 37 30.39 -10.75 0.22
N LYS A 38 29.64 -11.77 0.63
CA LYS A 38 30.18 -13.14 0.76
C LYS A 38 30.51 -13.79 -0.60
N ALA A 39 29.76 -13.49 -1.65
CA ALA A 39 29.96 -14.10 -2.98
C ALA A 39 31.22 -13.56 -3.66
N ILE A 40 31.33 -12.23 -3.80
CA ILE A 40 32.43 -11.44 -3.23
C ILE A 40 33.74 -12.16 -2.86
N GLU A 41 33.88 -12.30 -1.55
CA GLU A 41 35.02 -12.93 -0.85
C GLU A 41 35.39 -14.32 -1.35
N HIS A 42 34.40 -15.10 -1.80
CA HIS A 42 34.61 -16.48 -2.26
C HIS A 42 34.94 -16.57 -3.76
N GLY A 43 35.14 -15.42 -4.44
CA GLY A 43 35.46 -15.36 -5.87
C GLY A 43 34.36 -15.92 -6.77
N LYS A 44 33.12 -16.00 -6.27
CA LYS A 44 32.00 -16.59 -7.01
C LYS A 44 31.36 -15.55 -7.91
N GLU A 45 31.14 -15.91 -9.17
CA GLU A 45 30.44 -15.04 -10.11
C GLU A 45 29.02 -14.71 -9.60
N LEU A 46 28.72 -13.42 -9.54
CA LEU A 46 27.41 -12.90 -9.12
C LEU A 46 26.42 -13.09 -10.26
N SER A 47 25.38 -13.88 -10.04
CA SER A 47 24.29 -13.99 -11.01
C SER A 47 23.63 -12.61 -11.22
N PRO A 48 23.43 -12.15 -12.48
CA PRO A 48 22.73 -10.90 -12.78
C PRO A 48 21.33 -10.82 -12.17
N GLU A 49 20.70 -11.96 -11.91
CA GLU A 49 19.39 -12.06 -11.27
C GLU A 49 19.38 -11.54 -9.82
N LEU A 50 20.54 -11.56 -9.15
CA LEU A 50 20.67 -11.04 -7.79
C LEU A 50 20.45 -9.52 -7.75
N PHE A 51 20.69 -8.82 -8.85
CA PHE A 51 20.46 -7.39 -9.02
C PHE A 51 19.08 -7.06 -9.63
N ARG A 52 18.49 -7.98 -10.40
CA ARG A 52 17.13 -7.84 -10.97
C ARG A 52 16.04 -7.63 -9.92
N GLY A 53 16.24 -8.07 -8.68
CA GLY A 53 15.29 -7.82 -7.58
C GLY A 53 15.09 -6.34 -7.17
N ILE A 54 15.88 -5.40 -7.73
CA ILE A 54 15.67 -3.95 -7.57
C ILE A 54 14.53 -3.48 -8.48
N GLU A 55 14.44 -4.06 -9.67
CA GLU A 55 13.29 -4.00 -10.54
C GLU A 55 12.34 -5.12 -10.12
N LYS A 56 11.65 -4.93 -8.99
CA LYS A 56 10.27 -5.42 -9.01
C LYS A 56 9.64 -4.66 -10.16
N GLU A 57 9.58 -5.27 -11.34
CA GLU A 57 8.52 -5.01 -12.28
C GLU A 57 7.28 -4.95 -11.39
N LYS A 58 6.79 -3.74 -11.15
CA LYS A 58 5.43 -3.58 -10.68
C LYS A 58 4.67 -4.25 -11.81
N GLN A 59 4.35 -5.54 -11.64
CA GLN A 59 3.42 -6.22 -12.53
C GLN A 59 2.31 -5.20 -12.71
N PRO A 60 2.02 -4.76 -13.95
CA PRO A 60 1.05 -3.72 -14.17
C PRO A 60 -0.23 -4.26 -13.55
N LYS A 61 -0.54 -3.77 -12.33
CA LYS A 61 -1.74 -4.21 -11.63
C LYS A 61 -2.84 -3.84 -12.58
N ASP A 62 -3.61 -4.84 -12.99
CA ASP A 62 -4.74 -4.64 -13.87
C ASP A 62 -5.52 -3.41 -13.36
N PRO A 63 -5.59 -2.32 -14.14
CA PRO A 63 -6.17 -1.07 -13.66
C PRO A 63 -7.61 -1.25 -13.18
N LEU A 64 -8.32 -2.23 -13.75
CA LEU A 64 -9.64 -2.65 -13.28
C LEU A 64 -9.56 -3.18 -11.84
N THR A 65 -8.71 -4.16 -11.59
CA THR A 65 -8.49 -4.71 -10.24
C THR A 65 -8.08 -3.61 -9.26
N SER A 66 -7.18 -2.71 -9.65
CA SER A 66 -6.77 -1.59 -8.81
C SER A 66 -7.95 -0.65 -8.48
N SER A 67 -8.76 -0.30 -9.47
CA SER A 67 -9.93 0.57 -9.26
C SER A 67 -10.97 -0.06 -8.34
N LEU A 68 -11.25 -1.36 -8.52
CA LEU A 68 -12.23 -2.09 -7.72
C LEU A 68 -11.79 -2.25 -6.26
N VAL A 69 -10.50 -2.50 -6.04
CA VAL A 69 -9.90 -2.53 -4.69
C VAL A 69 -10.03 -1.18 -4.01
N THR A 70 -9.77 -0.07 -4.71
CA THR A 70 -9.90 1.27 -4.15
C THR A 70 -11.35 1.62 -3.80
N ILE A 71 -12.32 1.23 -4.65
CA ILE A 71 -13.76 1.39 -4.35
C ILE A 71 -14.13 0.58 -3.10
N GLY A 72 -13.75 -0.70 -3.06
CA GLY A 72 -14.01 -1.56 -1.90
C GLY A 72 -13.39 -1.02 -0.62
N ALA A 73 -12.17 -0.50 -0.68
CA ALA A 73 -11.51 0.16 0.44
C ALA A 73 -12.30 1.39 0.93
N GLY A 74 -12.85 2.20 0.01
CA GLY A 74 -13.67 3.35 0.39
C GLY A 74 -14.99 2.97 1.05
N ILE A 75 -15.67 1.95 0.55
CA ILE A 75 -16.88 1.40 1.19
C ILE A 75 -16.54 0.86 2.58
N ALA A 76 -15.46 0.07 2.70
CA ALA A 76 -15.03 -0.51 3.96
C ALA A 76 -14.68 0.57 4.99
N ILE A 77 -13.94 1.61 4.59
CA ILE A 77 -13.59 2.74 5.48
C ILE A 77 -14.86 3.49 5.89
N PHE A 78 -15.78 3.75 4.96
CA PHE A 78 -17.05 4.42 5.25
C PHE A 78 -17.83 3.65 6.32
N ILE A 79 -18.05 2.34 6.11
CA ILE A 79 -18.79 1.49 7.05
C ILE A 79 -18.07 1.38 8.38
N ALA A 80 -16.74 1.17 8.37
CA ALA A 80 -15.95 1.04 9.59
C ALA A 80 -16.03 2.31 10.45
N LEU A 81 -15.86 3.49 9.83
CA LEU A 81 -15.95 4.76 10.55
C LEU A 81 -17.39 5.09 10.99
N PHE A 82 -18.39 4.73 10.18
CA PHE A 82 -19.80 4.90 10.55
C PHE A 82 -20.14 4.08 11.81
N LEU A 83 -19.74 2.81 11.86
CA LEU A 83 -20.00 1.94 13.00
C LEU A 83 -19.15 2.29 14.22
N PHE A 84 -17.92 2.76 14.03
CA PHE A 84 -17.01 3.09 15.14
C PHE A 84 -17.36 4.38 15.87
N PHE A 85 -17.96 5.36 15.18
CA PHE A 85 -18.33 6.66 15.73
C PHE A 85 -19.85 6.79 15.95
N ASP A 86 -20.52 5.74 16.43
CA ASP A 86 -21.96 5.76 16.77
C ASP A 86 -22.86 6.35 15.66
N ASN A 87 -22.67 5.88 14.43
CA ASN A 87 -23.42 6.32 13.25
C ASN A 87 -23.22 7.80 12.87
N GLN A 88 -22.11 8.42 13.26
CA GLN A 88 -21.80 9.80 12.86
C GLN A 88 -21.29 9.89 11.42
N LEU A 89 -22.15 10.39 10.54
CA LEU A 89 -21.86 10.58 9.11
C LEU A 89 -20.63 11.46 8.82
N LYS A 90 -20.32 12.42 9.70
CA LYS A 90 -19.18 13.34 9.52
C LYS A 90 -17.85 12.60 9.43
N PHE A 91 -17.68 11.52 10.19
CA PHE A 91 -16.48 10.70 10.17
C PHE A 91 -16.54 9.64 9.08
N ALA A 92 -17.71 9.04 8.84
CA ALA A 92 -17.90 8.09 7.74
C ALA A 92 -17.56 8.68 6.37
N ALA A 93 -17.83 9.98 6.17
CA ALA A 93 -17.57 10.70 4.92
C ALA A 93 -16.12 10.61 4.42
N PHE A 94 -15.14 10.36 5.28
CA PHE A 94 -13.74 10.14 4.86
C PHE A 94 -13.60 8.93 3.93
N GLY A 95 -14.45 7.90 4.05
CA GLY A 95 -14.48 6.75 3.15
C GLY A 95 -14.94 7.09 1.72
N LEU A 96 -15.67 8.21 1.54
CA LEU A 96 -16.09 8.65 0.21
C LEU A 96 -14.90 9.11 -0.64
N ILE A 97 -13.80 9.58 -0.03
CA ILE A 97 -12.61 10.03 -0.75
C ILE A 97 -12.02 8.88 -1.59
N PRO A 98 -11.57 7.75 -1.01
CA PRO A 98 -11.10 6.61 -1.78
C PRO A 98 -12.19 6.01 -2.66
N LEU A 99 -13.48 6.05 -2.26
CA LEU A 99 -14.57 5.60 -3.13
C LEU A 99 -14.59 6.37 -4.47
N PHE A 100 -14.58 7.71 -4.41
CA PHE A 100 -14.59 8.55 -5.62
C PHE A 100 -13.28 8.45 -6.40
N VAL A 101 -12.13 8.29 -5.72
CA VAL A 101 -10.85 8.00 -6.39
C VAL A 101 -10.95 6.70 -7.18
N GLY A 102 -11.48 5.63 -6.57
CA GLY A 102 -11.68 4.35 -7.23
C GLY A 102 -12.66 4.42 -8.40
N LEU A 103 -13.76 5.17 -8.25
CA LEU A 103 -14.69 5.42 -9.36
C LEU A 103 -14.02 6.19 -10.51
N GLY A 104 -13.20 7.21 -10.20
CA GLY A 104 -12.43 7.94 -11.22
C GLY A 104 -11.41 7.06 -11.94
N GLN A 105 -10.74 6.15 -11.23
CA GLN A 105 -9.86 5.15 -11.84
C GLN A 105 -10.64 4.19 -12.75
N LEU A 106 -11.82 3.76 -12.32
CA LEU A 106 -12.67 2.86 -13.09
C LEU A 106 -13.20 3.54 -14.36
N THR A 107 -13.66 4.79 -14.28
CA THR A 107 -14.11 5.53 -15.46
C THR A 107 -12.97 5.79 -16.44
N ALA A 108 -11.78 6.16 -15.94
CA ALA A 108 -10.59 6.31 -16.77
C ALA A 108 -10.21 4.98 -17.48
N TYR A 109 -10.30 3.85 -16.77
CA TYR A 109 -10.09 2.53 -17.35
C TYR A 109 -11.09 2.22 -18.47
N LEU A 110 -12.39 2.47 -18.24
CA LEU A 110 -13.43 2.24 -19.24
C LEU A 110 -13.23 3.12 -20.49
N ILE A 111 -12.81 4.37 -20.31
CA ILE A 111 -12.50 5.28 -21.42
C ILE A 111 -11.27 4.81 -22.20
N ASN A 112 -10.18 4.43 -21.51
CA ASN A 112 -8.97 3.92 -22.17
C ASN A 112 -9.26 2.63 -22.96
N LYS A 113 -9.99 1.70 -22.35
CA LYS A 113 -10.43 0.46 -22.99
C LYS A 113 -11.28 0.73 -24.23
N LYS A 114 -12.21 1.70 -24.17
CA LYS A 114 -13.02 2.11 -25.32
C LYS A 114 -12.19 2.74 -26.43
N ASN A 115 -11.15 3.50 -26.06
CA ASN A 115 -10.25 4.17 -26.99
C ASN A 115 -9.13 3.27 -27.53
N GLY A 116 -9.12 1.97 -27.20
CA GLY A 116 -8.13 1.00 -27.67
C GLY A 116 -6.71 1.24 -27.14
N LYS A 117 -6.57 1.93 -26.01
CA LYS A 117 -5.30 2.17 -25.31
C LYS A 117 -5.19 1.37 -24.02
#